data_AF-A0A1V6RVJ2-F1
#
_entry.id   AF-A0A1V6RVJ2-F1
#
_cell.length_a   1.000
_cell.length_b   1.000
_cell.length_c   1.000
_cell.angle_alpha   90.00
_cell.angle_beta   90.00
_cell.angle_gamma   90.00
#
_symmetry.space_group_name_H-M   'P 1'
#
loop_
_entity.id
_entity.type
_entity.pdbx_description
1 polymer ?
#
loop_
_entity_poly.entity_id
_entity_poly.type
_entity_poly.pdbx_seq_one_letter_code
_entity_poly.pdbx_strand_id
1 'polypeptide(L)'
;MRILGQLGAVKAIMDGTAPIKMSKVHRSDGKLVMPSALTFPILNTRLKDNMLPNKTVSRIDQTDSGVILHFQDGSSYHGDVVVGCDDVNSKASTRSEMCRLASEKDPDHFLTWKQKIMSAEFNCLFRISDPVHGLIEETVDTVFDNGRSMLVITGKHGRVFWFYHEKLDKVYYTDAEDFPRCSQADAGKLAHKNAWRPITETVTVGDIWEKRVTYTLVPLEEALFDA
;
A
#
# COMPACT_ATOMS: atom_id res chain seq x y z
N MET A 1 0.53 18.72 -0.88
CA MET A 1 0.61 19.79 -1.90
C MET A 1 1.98 20.44 -2.07
N ARG A 2 2.62 21.03 -1.04
CA ARG A 2 3.86 21.86 -1.21
C ARG A 2 4.98 21.20 -2.04
N ILE A 3 5.37 19.96 -1.71
CA ILE A 3 6.37 19.17 -2.47
C ILE A 3 5.96 18.98 -3.94
N LEU A 4 4.67 18.73 -4.20
CA LEU A 4 4.15 18.52 -5.56
C LEU A 4 4.21 19.82 -6.38
N GLY A 5 4.14 20.98 -5.71
CA GLY A 5 4.34 22.30 -6.31
C GLY A 5 5.80 22.54 -6.71
N GLN A 6 6.76 22.11 -5.88
CA GLN A 6 8.19 22.20 -6.18
C GLN A 6 8.58 21.31 -7.38
N LEU A 7 7.95 20.15 -7.53
CA LEU A 7 8.06 19.29 -8.72
C LEU A 7 7.19 19.76 -9.91
N GLY A 8 6.47 20.88 -9.78
CA GLY A 8 5.55 21.42 -10.79
C GLY A 8 4.35 20.50 -11.13
N ALA A 9 4.13 19.41 -10.40
CA ALA A 9 3.16 18.37 -10.71
C ALA A 9 1.70 18.85 -10.59
N VAL A 10 1.45 19.83 -9.71
CA VAL A 10 0.11 20.26 -9.26
C VAL A 10 -0.92 20.38 -10.39
N LYS A 11 -0.61 21.09 -11.49
CA LYS A 11 -1.58 21.28 -12.58
C LYS A 11 -1.95 19.96 -13.26
N ALA A 12 -0.95 19.17 -13.68
CA ALA A 12 -1.20 17.89 -14.35
C ALA A 12 -1.87 16.84 -13.44
N ILE A 13 -1.76 17.00 -12.12
CA ILE A 13 -2.55 16.22 -11.14
C ILE A 13 -4.01 16.72 -11.15
N MET A 14 -4.24 18.02 -11.00
CA MET A 14 -5.58 18.64 -10.97
C MET A 14 -6.39 18.40 -12.25
N ASP A 15 -5.75 18.47 -13.42
CA ASP A 15 -6.39 18.20 -14.72
C ASP A 15 -6.78 16.70 -14.86
N GLY A 16 -6.01 15.80 -14.22
CA GLY A 16 -6.18 14.35 -14.32
C GLY A 16 -7.16 13.73 -13.33
N THR A 17 -7.21 14.22 -12.09
CA THR A 17 -8.02 13.63 -11.01
C THR A 17 -9.46 14.18 -10.97
N ALA A 18 -10.22 13.77 -9.95
CA ALA A 18 -11.34 14.53 -9.39
C ALA A 18 -11.04 14.73 -7.89
N PRO A 19 -11.39 15.89 -7.30
CA PRO A 19 -11.16 16.13 -5.87
C PRO A 19 -12.12 15.31 -5.01
N ILE A 20 -11.62 14.67 -3.95
CA ILE A 20 -12.52 14.11 -2.93
C ILE A 20 -13.14 15.29 -2.15
N LYS A 21 -14.47 15.40 -2.21
CA LYS A 21 -15.26 16.48 -1.59
C LYS A 21 -15.88 16.09 -0.26
N MET A 22 -15.99 14.78 0.03
CA MET A 22 -16.72 14.29 1.20
C MET A 22 -16.15 12.97 1.71
N SER A 23 -15.56 12.99 2.91
CA SER A 23 -15.33 11.79 3.71
C SER A 23 -16.52 11.51 4.64
N LYS A 24 -16.96 10.25 4.73
CA LYS A 24 -18.01 9.73 5.61
C LYS A 24 -17.46 8.61 6.47
N VAL A 25 -17.99 8.48 7.68
CA VAL A 25 -17.73 7.35 8.58
C VAL A 25 -19.02 6.61 8.85
N HIS A 26 -19.00 5.29 8.70
CA HIS A 26 -20.13 4.37 8.85
C HIS A 26 -19.87 3.36 9.97
N ARG A 27 -20.94 2.93 10.64
CA ARG A 27 -20.93 1.79 11.57
C ARG A 27 -20.86 0.47 10.80
N SER A 28 -20.58 -0.61 11.51
CA SER A 28 -20.64 -1.99 11.00
C SER A 28 -22.01 -2.44 10.47
N ASP A 29 -23.08 -1.67 10.74
CA ASP A 29 -24.43 -1.85 10.16
C ASP A 29 -24.74 -0.89 9.00
N GLY A 30 -23.74 -0.20 8.46
CA GLY A 30 -23.84 0.70 7.30
C GLY A 30 -24.29 2.12 7.62
N LYS A 31 -24.83 2.37 8.82
CA LYS A 31 -25.37 3.69 9.19
C LYS A 31 -24.29 4.76 9.32
N LEU A 32 -24.59 5.96 8.81
CA LEU A 32 -23.69 7.11 8.89
C LEU A 32 -23.48 7.58 10.35
N VAL A 33 -22.24 7.88 10.72
CA VAL A 33 -21.81 8.33 12.06
C VAL A 33 -21.41 9.81 12.06
N MET A 34 -20.73 10.26 11.00
CA MET A 34 -20.14 11.61 10.94
C MET A 34 -20.27 12.22 9.52
N PRO A 35 -20.63 13.51 9.42
CA PRO A 35 -20.64 14.26 8.15
C PRO A 35 -19.24 14.77 7.74
N SER A 36 -19.18 15.43 6.58
CA SER A 36 -18.03 15.61 5.70
C SER A 36 -16.75 16.25 6.27
N ALA A 37 -15.60 15.69 5.88
CA ALA A 37 -14.27 16.32 5.90
C ALA A 37 -13.51 16.15 4.55
N LEU A 38 -12.41 16.90 4.34
CA LEU A 38 -11.69 17.06 3.05
C LEU A 38 -10.21 16.61 3.11
N THR A 39 -9.70 15.91 2.09
CA THR A 39 -8.29 15.40 2.02
C THR A 39 -7.76 15.13 0.57
N PHE A 40 -6.44 14.96 0.40
CA PHE A 40 -5.70 14.89 -0.90
C PHE A 40 -4.92 13.55 -1.12
N PRO A 41 -4.76 13.06 -2.38
CA PRO A 41 -3.43 12.67 -2.98
C PRO A 41 -3.40 12.90 -4.54
N ILE A 42 -2.53 12.47 -5.49
CA ILE A 42 -1.29 11.63 -5.69
C ILE A 42 -0.27 12.46 -6.57
N LEU A 43 0.89 11.92 -7.05
CA LEU A 43 2.05 12.66 -7.65
C LEU A 43 2.46 12.36 -9.13
N ASN A 44 1.89 11.36 -9.81
CA ASN A 44 2.65 10.48 -10.74
C ASN A 44 3.27 11.08 -12.05
N THR A 45 2.86 12.25 -12.55
CA THR A 45 3.15 12.64 -13.96
C THR A 45 4.50 13.31 -14.23
N ARG A 46 5.31 13.65 -13.22
CA ARG A 46 6.52 14.49 -13.37
C ARG A 46 7.87 13.76 -13.41
N LEU A 47 7.92 12.46 -13.13
CA LEU A 47 9.19 11.72 -13.01
C LEU A 47 9.63 11.00 -14.29
N LYS A 48 8.83 11.04 -15.37
CA LYS A 48 8.97 10.19 -16.55
C LYS A 48 10.38 10.17 -17.17
N ASP A 49 11.01 11.33 -17.30
CA ASP A 49 12.22 11.48 -18.12
C ASP A 49 13.48 10.90 -17.44
N ASN A 50 13.44 10.69 -16.13
CA ASN A 50 14.52 10.11 -15.31
C ASN A 50 14.10 8.80 -14.61
N MET A 51 12.95 8.22 -14.94
CA MET A 51 12.45 6.98 -14.34
C MET A 51 12.76 5.80 -15.26
N LEU A 52 13.52 4.82 -14.76
CA LEU A 52 13.81 3.57 -15.47
C LEU A 52 12.90 2.45 -14.94
N PRO A 53 11.70 2.22 -15.53
CA PRO A 53 10.81 1.15 -15.09
C PRO A 53 11.42 -0.24 -15.35
N ASN A 54 10.93 -1.24 -14.62
CA ASN A 54 11.38 -2.65 -14.68
C ASN A 54 12.86 -2.87 -14.27
N LYS A 55 13.51 -1.89 -13.64
CA LYS A 55 14.85 -2.00 -13.05
C LYS A 55 14.77 -2.46 -11.59
N THR A 56 14.92 -3.76 -11.37
CA THR A 56 15.06 -4.33 -10.01
C THR A 56 16.51 -4.28 -9.57
N VAL A 57 16.83 -3.55 -8.50
CA VAL A 57 18.15 -3.59 -7.85
C VAL A 57 18.43 -5.01 -7.35
N SER A 58 19.67 -5.47 -7.46
CA SER A 58 20.13 -6.78 -6.99
C SER A 58 21.21 -6.70 -5.92
N ARG A 59 22.05 -5.65 -5.94
CA ARG A 59 23.16 -5.41 -5.00
C ARG A 59 23.56 -3.93 -5.02
N ILE A 60 24.02 -3.40 -3.89
CA ILE A 60 24.55 -2.04 -3.75
C ILE A 60 25.94 -2.13 -3.10
N ASP A 61 26.95 -1.59 -3.77
CA ASP A 61 28.31 -1.50 -3.22
C ASP A 61 28.68 -0.05 -2.92
N GLN A 62 29.32 0.17 -1.77
CA GLN A 62 29.93 1.45 -1.42
C GLN A 62 31.36 1.52 -1.97
N THR A 63 31.73 2.66 -2.54
CA THR A 63 33.10 2.98 -3.00
C THR A 63 33.64 4.19 -2.26
N ASP A 64 34.93 4.48 -2.43
CA ASP A 64 35.57 5.69 -1.87
C ASP A 64 35.00 7.00 -2.44
N SER A 65 34.26 6.93 -3.56
CA SER A 65 33.73 8.07 -4.31
C SER A 65 32.20 8.08 -4.48
N GLY A 66 31.46 7.18 -3.81
CA GLY A 66 30.01 7.08 -3.95
C GLY A 66 29.48 5.66 -3.77
N VAL A 67 28.50 5.29 -4.59
CA VAL A 67 27.84 3.98 -4.62
C VAL A 67 27.68 3.44 -6.04
N ILE A 68 27.73 2.12 -6.18
CA ILE A 68 27.39 1.39 -7.41
C ILE A 68 26.15 0.55 -7.14
N LEU A 69 25.09 0.76 -7.93
CA LEU A 69 23.89 -0.06 -7.92
C LEU A 69 23.96 -1.07 -9.06
N HIS A 70 23.85 -2.35 -8.74
CA HIS A 70 23.70 -3.45 -9.69
C HIS A 70 22.23 -3.85 -9.81
N PHE A 71 21.84 -4.30 -11.00
CA PHE A 71 20.46 -4.65 -11.32
C PHE A 71 20.33 -6.10 -11.81
N GLN A 72 19.14 -6.68 -11.69
CA GLN A 72 18.87 -8.08 -12.07
C GLN A 72 19.04 -8.36 -13.56
N ASP A 73 19.00 -7.33 -14.42
CA ASP A 73 19.27 -7.44 -15.86
C ASP A 73 20.76 -7.34 -16.23
N GLY A 74 21.65 -7.32 -15.22
CA GLY A 74 23.10 -7.19 -15.39
C GLY A 74 23.58 -5.76 -15.63
N SER A 75 22.68 -4.77 -15.75
CA SER A 75 23.09 -3.37 -15.82
C SER A 75 23.60 -2.86 -14.47
N SER A 76 24.40 -1.79 -14.49
CA SER A 76 24.95 -1.17 -13.28
C SER A 76 25.12 0.34 -13.47
N TYR A 77 24.92 1.10 -12.39
CA TYR A 77 24.92 2.57 -12.41
C TYR A 77 25.70 3.10 -11.20
N HIS A 78 26.53 4.13 -11.41
CA HIS A 78 27.23 4.85 -10.34
C HIS A 78 26.44 6.11 -9.94
N GLY A 79 26.47 6.48 -8.67
CA GLY A 79 25.96 7.74 -8.16
C GLY A 79 26.57 8.08 -6.79
N ASP A 80 26.39 9.32 -6.34
CA ASP A 80 26.99 9.79 -5.07
C ASP A 80 26.20 9.30 -3.85
N VAL A 81 24.88 9.11 -3.99
CA VAL A 81 23.94 8.75 -2.92
C VAL A 81 22.85 7.82 -3.46
N VAL A 82 22.44 6.82 -2.67
CA VAL A 82 21.22 6.04 -2.88
C VAL A 82 20.16 6.42 -1.84
N VAL A 83 18.89 6.48 -2.25
CA VAL A 83 17.75 6.76 -1.36
C VAL A 83 16.71 5.66 -1.56
N GLY A 84 16.44 4.90 -0.50
CA GLY A 84 15.43 3.84 -0.51
C GLY A 84 14.01 4.42 -0.63
N CYS A 85 13.27 3.95 -1.62
CA CYS A 85 11.86 4.27 -1.89
C CYS A 85 11.12 3.00 -2.40
N ASP A 86 11.58 1.85 -1.92
CA ASP A 86 11.42 0.51 -2.47
C ASP A 86 10.55 -0.43 -1.61
N ASP A 87 9.95 0.14 -0.56
CA ASP A 87 8.91 -0.44 0.31
C ASP A 87 9.31 -1.72 1.08
N VAL A 88 8.41 -2.22 1.93
CA VAL A 88 8.68 -3.26 2.94
C VAL A 88 9.10 -4.61 2.37
N ASN A 89 8.64 -4.97 1.16
CA ASN A 89 8.73 -6.34 0.62
C ASN A 89 9.87 -6.56 -0.40
N SER A 90 10.74 -5.57 -0.62
CA SER A 90 11.82 -5.67 -1.60
C SER A 90 12.92 -6.67 -1.17
N LYS A 91 12.98 -7.83 -1.83
CA LYS A 91 13.92 -8.94 -1.50
C LYS A 91 15.40 -8.57 -1.60
N ALA A 92 15.72 -7.53 -2.38
CA ALA A 92 17.03 -6.89 -2.45
C ALA A 92 16.90 -5.39 -2.15
N SER A 93 16.14 -5.05 -1.09
CA SER A 93 15.89 -3.66 -0.71
C SER A 93 17.18 -2.92 -0.33
N THR A 94 17.14 -1.60 -0.48
CA THR A 94 18.12 -0.65 0.04
C THR A 94 18.39 -0.89 1.52
N ARG A 95 17.34 -1.18 2.30
CA ARG A 95 17.41 -1.57 3.72
C ARG A 95 18.19 -2.88 3.93
N SER A 96 17.96 -3.90 3.10
CA SER A 96 18.68 -5.18 3.16
C SER A 96 20.18 -4.98 2.90
N GLU A 97 20.53 -4.19 1.89
CA GLU A 97 21.92 -3.93 1.52
C GLU A 97 22.63 -3.01 2.52
N MET A 98 21.93 -2.05 3.13
CA MET A 98 22.47 -1.29 4.28
C MET A 98 22.82 -2.23 5.44
N CYS A 99 21.94 -3.18 5.79
CA CYS A 99 22.22 -4.19 6.82
C CYS A 99 23.39 -5.11 6.44
N ARG A 100 23.57 -5.46 5.16
CA ARG A 100 24.72 -6.22 4.67
C ARG A 100 26.03 -5.43 4.81
N LEU A 101 26.12 -4.27 4.16
CA LEU A 101 27.32 -3.42 4.13
C LEU A 101 27.78 -3.02 5.54
N ALA A 102 26.85 -2.79 6.47
CA ALA A 102 27.19 -2.52 7.87
C ALA A 102 27.69 -3.79 8.60
N SER A 103 27.05 -4.94 8.39
CA SER A 103 27.52 -6.23 8.95
C SER A 103 28.90 -6.66 8.43
N GLU A 104 29.28 -6.23 7.23
CA GLU A 104 30.61 -6.45 6.64
C GLU A 104 31.69 -5.54 7.25
N LYS A 105 31.31 -4.36 7.78
CA LYS A 105 32.21 -3.43 8.47
C LYS A 105 32.33 -3.72 9.98
N ASP A 106 31.22 -4.08 10.61
CA ASP A 106 31.11 -4.35 12.03
C ASP A 106 29.97 -5.39 12.23
N PRO A 107 30.31 -6.68 12.44
CA PRO A 107 29.33 -7.75 12.56
C PRO A 107 28.30 -7.57 13.69
N ASP A 108 28.74 -6.95 14.78
CA ASP A 108 28.00 -6.79 16.03
C ASP A 108 27.04 -5.59 15.98
N HIS A 109 27.40 -4.54 15.23
CA HIS A 109 26.65 -3.28 15.05
C HIS A 109 25.15 -3.46 14.76
N PHE A 110 24.81 -4.51 14.00
CA PHE A 110 23.44 -4.79 13.58
C PHE A 110 22.79 -5.97 14.31
N LEU A 111 23.41 -6.55 15.37
CA LEU A 111 22.79 -7.64 16.14
C LEU A 111 21.43 -7.27 16.72
N THR A 112 21.27 -6.03 17.19
CA THR A 112 20.00 -5.49 17.73
C THR A 112 18.99 -5.11 16.65
N TRP A 113 19.45 -4.76 15.44
CA TRP A 113 18.59 -4.34 14.32
C TRP A 113 18.14 -5.52 13.43
N LYS A 114 18.97 -6.58 13.33
CA LYS A 114 18.68 -7.85 12.61
C LYS A 114 17.42 -8.57 13.13
N GLN A 115 16.87 -8.16 14.27
CA GLN A 115 15.75 -8.82 14.95
C GLN A 115 14.53 -7.91 15.22
N LYS A 116 14.41 -6.73 14.58
CA LYS A 116 13.10 -6.05 14.47
C LYS A 116 12.29 -6.71 13.34
N ILE A 117 11.87 -7.94 13.63
CA ILE A 117 11.09 -8.82 12.77
C ILE A 117 9.76 -8.13 12.45
N MET A 118 9.41 -8.04 11.16
CA MET A 118 8.13 -7.47 10.75
C MET A 118 7.00 -8.45 11.10
N SER A 119 5.84 -7.92 11.48
CA SER A 119 4.68 -8.72 11.84
C SER A 119 3.45 -8.35 11.02
N ALA A 120 2.47 -9.24 10.98
CA ALA A 120 1.16 -8.98 10.40
C ALA A 120 0.07 -9.39 11.40
N GLU A 121 -0.72 -8.42 11.86
CA GLU A 121 -1.94 -8.66 12.64
C GLU A 121 -3.20 -8.57 11.78
N PHE A 122 -3.12 -7.96 10.59
CA PHE A 122 -4.24 -7.78 9.67
C PHE A 122 -3.89 -8.26 8.25
N ASN A 123 -4.92 -8.71 7.53
CA ASN A 123 -4.89 -8.84 6.08
C ASN A 123 -5.63 -7.68 5.42
N CYS A 124 -5.15 -7.22 4.27
CA CYS A 124 -5.84 -6.28 3.38
C CYS A 124 -6.29 -6.98 2.09
N LEU A 125 -7.60 -7.05 1.86
CA LEU A 125 -8.22 -7.36 0.58
C LEU A 125 -8.54 -6.03 -0.13
N PHE A 126 -7.87 -5.73 -1.23
CA PHE A 126 -8.03 -4.44 -1.92
C PHE A 126 -8.12 -4.58 -3.44
N ARG A 127 -8.61 -3.52 -4.10
CA ARG A 127 -8.16 -2.92 -5.37
C ARG A 127 -9.27 -2.05 -5.97
N ILE A 128 -9.88 -2.46 -7.09
CA ILE A 128 -10.54 -1.59 -8.07
C ILE A 128 -11.75 -2.29 -8.68
N SER A 129 -12.88 -1.59 -8.71
CA SER A 129 -14.12 -2.03 -9.34
C SER A 129 -14.64 -1.01 -10.36
N ASP A 130 -15.48 -1.47 -11.29
CA ASP A 130 -16.33 -0.63 -12.13
C ASP A 130 -17.45 0.04 -11.29
N PRO A 131 -18.15 1.06 -11.83
CA PRO A 131 -19.15 1.81 -11.07
C PRO A 131 -20.22 0.95 -10.41
N VAL A 132 -20.44 1.20 -9.12
CA VAL A 132 -21.43 0.52 -8.27
C VAL A 132 -22.56 1.51 -7.95
N HIS A 133 -23.80 1.10 -8.25
CA HIS A 133 -24.97 1.91 -7.94
C HIS A 133 -25.11 2.12 -6.43
N GLY A 134 -25.37 3.36 -5.99
CA GLY A 134 -25.47 3.74 -4.58
C GLY A 134 -24.17 4.30 -3.97
N LEU A 135 -23.02 4.11 -4.62
CA LEU A 135 -21.84 4.92 -4.36
C LEU A 135 -21.92 6.25 -5.13
N ILE A 136 -21.32 7.30 -4.58
CA ILE A 136 -21.41 8.67 -5.09
C ILE A 136 -19.99 9.11 -5.49
N GLU A 137 -19.79 9.73 -6.65
CA GLU A 137 -18.46 10.25 -7.03
C GLU A 137 -17.92 11.28 -6.03
N GLU A 138 -16.59 11.38 -5.96
CA GLU A 138 -15.86 12.32 -5.10
C GLU A 138 -16.04 12.06 -3.59
N THR A 139 -16.49 10.85 -3.20
CA THR A 139 -16.60 10.44 -1.80
C THR A 139 -15.51 9.47 -1.34
N VAL A 140 -15.28 9.50 -0.03
CA VAL A 140 -14.65 8.44 0.74
C VAL A 140 -15.67 7.93 1.75
N ASP A 141 -15.93 6.62 1.75
CA ASP A 141 -16.89 5.96 2.62
C ASP A 141 -16.10 4.94 3.48
N THR A 142 -15.94 5.23 4.78
CA THR A 142 -15.12 4.43 5.72
C THR A 142 -16.01 3.67 6.69
N VAL A 143 -15.77 2.37 6.89
CA VAL A 143 -16.49 1.53 7.88
C VAL A 143 -15.53 1.03 8.94
N PHE A 144 -15.98 0.99 10.20
CA PHE A 144 -15.27 0.32 11.30
C PHE A 144 -16.14 -0.77 11.94
N ASP A 145 -15.56 -1.95 12.18
CA ASP A 145 -16.16 -3.09 12.89
C ASP A 145 -15.09 -3.73 13.81
N ASN A 146 -15.48 -4.59 14.74
CA ASN A 146 -14.51 -5.23 15.63
C ASN A 146 -13.55 -6.13 14.85
N GLY A 147 -12.25 -5.79 14.89
CA GLY A 147 -11.20 -6.46 14.12
C GLY A 147 -11.27 -6.25 12.61
N ARG A 148 -11.98 -5.22 12.11
CA ARG A 148 -12.15 -4.96 10.68
C ARG A 148 -12.29 -3.47 10.35
N SER A 149 -11.93 -3.11 9.13
CA SER A 149 -12.35 -1.83 8.55
C SER A 149 -12.54 -1.94 7.05
N MET A 150 -13.25 -0.98 6.47
CA MET A 150 -13.32 -0.79 5.03
C MET A 150 -13.02 0.67 4.72
N LEU A 151 -12.24 0.92 3.69
CA LEU A 151 -12.06 2.23 3.07
C LEU A 151 -12.47 2.12 1.60
N VAL A 152 -13.54 2.81 1.21
CA VAL A 152 -13.96 2.93 -0.20
C VAL A 152 -13.76 4.37 -0.66
N ILE A 153 -13.24 4.53 -1.88
CA ILE A 153 -12.95 5.82 -2.52
C ILE A 153 -13.58 5.80 -3.91
N THR A 154 -14.61 6.61 -4.12
CA THR A 154 -15.31 6.68 -5.41
C THR A 154 -14.71 7.80 -6.25
N GLY A 155 -13.80 7.44 -7.15
CA GLY A 155 -13.15 8.38 -8.05
C GLY A 155 -14.02 8.80 -9.24
N LYS A 156 -13.43 9.68 -10.06
CA LYS A 156 -13.94 10.16 -11.35
C LYS A 156 -14.51 9.03 -12.21
N HIS A 157 -15.67 9.25 -12.85
CA HIS A 157 -16.39 8.26 -13.67
C HIS A 157 -16.80 7.01 -12.87
N GLY A 158 -17.22 7.19 -11.62
CA GLY A 158 -17.66 6.15 -10.69
C GLY A 158 -16.59 5.10 -10.34
N ARG A 159 -15.31 5.37 -10.61
CA ARG A 159 -14.23 4.38 -10.47
C ARG A 159 -13.96 4.09 -8.99
N VAL A 160 -14.40 2.93 -8.52
CA VAL A 160 -14.31 2.55 -7.10
C VAL A 160 -12.93 1.97 -6.80
N PHE A 161 -12.20 2.57 -5.86
CA PHE A 161 -11.02 1.99 -5.22
C PHE A 161 -11.39 1.57 -3.80
N TRP A 162 -10.97 0.41 -3.34
CA TRP A 162 -11.42 -0.11 -2.04
C TRP A 162 -10.38 -0.99 -1.33
N PHE A 163 -10.38 -0.93 0.00
CA PHE A 163 -9.46 -1.62 0.90
C PHE A 163 -10.25 -2.16 2.11
N TYR A 164 -10.39 -3.48 2.18
CA TYR A 164 -11.05 -4.19 3.27
C TYR A 164 -10.00 -4.86 4.17
N HIS A 165 -9.97 -4.48 5.44
CA HIS A 165 -9.09 -5.04 6.44
C HIS A 165 -9.86 -6.04 7.30
N GLU A 166 -9.30 -7.24 7.49
CA GLU A 166 -9.77 -8.20 8.49
C GLU A 166 -8.58 -8.69 9.31
N LYS A 167 -8.72 -8.64 10.64
CA LYS A 167 -7.73 -9.12 11.61
C LYS A 167 -7.51 -10.62 11.44
N LEU A 168 -6.24 -11.03 11.50
CA LEU A 168 -5.81 -12.42 11.52
C LEU A 168 -6.22 -13.08 12.86
N ASP A 169 -6.23 -14.41 12.90
CA ASP A 169 -6.50 -15.20 14.10
C ASP A 169 -5.43 -15.02 15.19
N LYS A 170 -4.22 -14.66 14.77
CA LYS A 170 -3.07 -14.30 15.62
C LYS A 170 -2.17 -13.28 14.91
N VAL A 171 -1.19 -12.75 15.62
CA VAL A 171 -0.05 -12.05 15.00
C VAL A 171 0.86 -13.09 14.34
N TYR A 172 1.21 -12.87 13.08
CA TYR A 172 2.22 -13.62 12.33
C TYR A 172 3.51 -12.81 12.21
N TYR A 173 4.65 -13.48 12.03
CA TYR A 173 5.96 -12.86 11.86
C TYR A 173 6.55 -13.24 10.49
N THR A 174 7.20 -12.31 9.78
CA THR A 174 7.61 -12.49 8.37
C THR A 174 8.67 -13.56 8.11
N ASP A 175 9.37 -14.00 9.15
CA ASP A 175 10.38 -15.07 9.12
C ASP A 175 9.82 -16.46 9.47
N ALA A 176 8.61 -16.54 10.01
CA ALA A 176 7.97 -17.80 10.38
C ALA A 176 7.53 -18.61 9.14
N GLU A 177 7.68 -19.94 9.19
CA GLU A 177 7.30 -20.83 8.09
C GLU A 177 5.80 -20.77 7.75
N ASP A 178 4.96 -20.39 8.72
CA ASP A 178 3.51 -20.27 8.58
C ASP A 178 3.02 -18.87 8.19
N PHE A 179 3.91 -17.94 7.85
CA PHE A 179 3.54 -16.59 7.42
C PHE A 179 2.58 -16.61 6.21
N PRO A 180 1.44 -15.87 6.21
CA PRO A 180 0.33 -16.17 5.30
C PRO A 180 0.63 -15.85 3.83
N ARG A 181 0.69 -16.89 2.99
CA ARG A 181 0.86 -16.77 1.52
C ARG A 181 -0.49 -16.72 0.81
N CYS A 182 -1.10 -15.54 0.81
CA CYS A 182 -2.46 -15.32 0.29
C CYS A 182 -2.58 -15.58 -1.23
N SER A 183 -3.38 -16.58 -1.63
CA SER A 183 -3.68 -16.81 -3.04
C SER A 183 -4.88 -15.99 -3.54
N GLN A 184 -5.07 -15.92 -4.86
CA GLN A 184 -6.29 -15.36 -5.47
C GLN A 184 -7.56 -16.13 -5.06
N ALA A 185 -7.45 -17.43 -4.77
CA ALA A 185 -8.58 -18.21 -4.26
C ALA A 185 -8.95 -17.81 -2.82
N ASP A 186 -7.96 -17.47 -1.98
CA ASP A 186 -8.20 -17.03 -0.60
C ASP A 186 -8.77 -15.61 -0.54
N ALA A 187 -8.32 -14.73 -1.45
CA ALA A 187 -8.96 -13.44 -1.69
C ALA A 187 -10.45 -13.60 -2.05
N GLY A 188 -10.79 -14.57 -2.91
CA GLY A 188 -12.17 -14.92 -3.23
C GLY A 188 -12.97 -15.45 -2.03
N LYS A 189 -12.42 -16.42 -1.28
CA LYS A 189 -13.06 -16.93 -0.04
C LYS A 189 -13.35 -15.79 0.94
N LEU A 190 -12.40 -14.90 1.14
CA LEU A 190 -12.50 -13.76 2.06
C LEU A 190 -13.56 -12.75 1.64
N ALA A 191 -13.68 -12.48 0.33
CA ALA A 191 -14.74 -11.65 -0.23
C ALA A 191 -16.12 -12.32 -0.03
N HIS A 192 -16.29 -13.58 -0.42
CA HIS A 192 -17.57 -14.28 -0.29
C HIS A 192 -18.02 -14.45 1.18
N LYS A 193 -17.09 -14.73 2.10
CA LYS A 193 -17.33 -14.74 3.57
C LYS A 193 -17.94 -13.44 4.09
N ASN A 194 -17.54 -12.31 3.51
CA ASN A 194 -17.86 -10.97 4.00
C ASN A 194 -18.82 -10.20 3.08
N ALA A 195 -19.30 -10.80 1.99
CA ALA A 195 -20.10 -10.15 0.95
C ALA A 195 -21.38 -9.46 1.47
N TRP A 196 -22.01 -10.02 2.50
CA TRP A 196 -23.20 -9.46 3.16
C TRP A 196 -22.96 -8.17 3.94
N ARG A 197 -21.70 -7.79 4.20
CA ARG A 197 -21.37 -6.65 5.06
C ARG A 197 -21.67 -5.32 4.36
N PRO A 198 -22.35 -4.37 5.04
CA PRO A 198 -22.61 -3.06 4.47
C PRO A 198 -21.34 -2.19 4.41
N ILE A 199 -21.31 -1.35 3.38
CA ILE A 199 -20.39 -0.23 3.18
C ILE A 199 -21.14 1.08 3.46
N THR A 200 -22.36 1.16 2.92
CA THR A 200 -23.36 2.19 3.22
C THR A 200 -24.68 1.50 3.61
N GLU A 201 -25.74 2.26 3.83
CA GLU A 201 -27.09 1.73 4.06
C GLU A 201 -27.69 1.00 2.83
N THR A 202 -27.06 1.10 1.66
CA THR A 202 -27.57 0.58 0.37
C THR A 202 -26.56 -0.19 -0.48
N VAL A 203 -25.30 -0.29 -0.05
CA VAL A 203 -24.20 -0.94 -0.81
C VAL A 203 -23.40 -1.85 0.13
N THR A 204 -23.04 -3.04 -0.34
CA THR A 204 -22.31 -4.07 0.41
C THR A 204 -20.95 -4.43 -0.20
N VAL A 205 -20.16 -5.21 0.54
CA VAL A 205 -18.92 -5.84 0.05
C VAL A 205 -19.19 -6.72 -1.18
N GLY A 206 -20.37 -7.34 -1.27
CA GLY A 206 -20.80 -8.13 -2.42
C GLY A 206 -20.90 -7.29 -3.69
N ASP A 207 -21.56 -6.13 -3.62
CA ASP A 207 -21.79 -5.26 -4.78
C ASP A 207 -20.48 -4.74 -5.39
N ILE A 208 -19.52 -4.32 -4.55
CA ILE A 208 -18.18 -3.92 -5.02
C ILE A 208 -17.38 -5.11 -5.55
N TRP A 209 -17.58 -6.31 -5.02
CA TRP A 209 -16.90 -7.53 -5.46
C TRP A 209 -17.43 -8.04 -6.82
N GLU A 210 -18.74 -7.94 -7.07
CA GLU A 210 -19.32 -8.27 -8.37
C GLU A 210 -18.78 -7.36 -9.49
N LYS A 211 -18.53 -6.08 -9.20
CA LYS A 211 -17.95 -5.13 -10.15
C LYS A 211 -16.41 -5.11 -10.18
N ARG A 212 -15.72 -6.03 -9.50
CA ARG A 212 -14.24 -6.03 -9.43
C ARG A 212 -13.61 -6.15 -10.83
N VAL A 213 -12.66 -5.27 -11.12
CA VAL A 213 -11.80 -5.34 -12.33
C VAL A 213 -10.51 -6.09 -11.99
N THR A 214 -9.99 -5.90 -10.77
CA THR A 214 -8.77 -6.54 -10.25
C THR A 214 -8.86 -6.66 -8.72
N TYR A 215 -8.13 -7.59 -8.10
CA TYR A 215 -8.11 -7.78 -6.63
C TYR A 215 -6.78 -8.35 -6.11
N THR A 216 -6.41 -8.02 -4.87
CA THR A 216 -5.29 -8.62 -4.10
C THR A 216 -5.75 -8.91 -2.70
N LEU A 217 -5.24 -10.00 -2.12
CA LEU A 217 -5.17 -10.19 -0.68
C LEU A 217 -3.70 -10.22 -0.28
N VAL A 218 -3.31 -9.46 0.74
CA VAL A 218 -1.96 -9.45 1.32
C VAL A 218 -2.05 -9.39 2.86
N PRO A 219 -1.09 -9.95 3.60
CA PRO A 219 -0.81 -9.51 4.96
C PRO A 219 -0.37 -8.04 4.96
N LEU A 220 -0.76 -7.27 5.97
CA LEU A 220 -0.18 -5.97 6.24
C LEU A 220 1.07 -6.15 7.10
N GLU A 221 2.23 -6.01 6.47
CA GLU A 221 3.54 -6.09 7.11
C GLU A 221 3.86 -4.77 7.82
N GLU A 222 3.85 -4.80 9.15
CA GLU A 222 4.11 -3.65 10.02
C GLU A 222 5.43 -3.83 10.78
N ALA A 223 6.05 -2.72 11.17
CA ALA A 223 7.29 -2.68 11.94
C ALA A 223 7.27 -1.51 12.92
N LEU A 224 7.33 -1.80 14.22
CA LEU A 224 7.54 -0.78 15.25
C LEU A 224 9.04 -0.64 15.53
N PHE A 225 9.58 0.55 15.30
CA PHE A 225 10.93 0.90 15.70
C PHE A 225 10.88 1.72 16.99
N ASP A 226 11.11 1.05 18.14
CA ASP A 226 11.52 1.77 19.36
C ASP A 226 12.77 2.61 19.07
N ALA A 227 12.80 3.81 19.67
CA ALA A 227 13.79 4.86 19.46
C ALA A 227 14.74 5.03 20.65
#